data_AF-U5NFX7-F1
#
_entry.id   AF-U5NFX7-F1
#
_cell.length_a   1.000
_cell.length_b   1.000
_cell.length_c   1.000
_cell.angle_alpha   90.00
_cell.angle_beta   90.00
_cell.angle_gamma   90.00
#
_symmetry.space_group_name_H-M   'P 1'
#
loop_
_entity.id
_entity.type
_entity.pdbx_description
1 polymer ?
#
loop_
_entity_poly.entity_id
_entity_poly.type
_entity_poly.pdbx_seq_one_letter_code
_entity_poly.pdbx_strand_id
1 'polypeptide(L)'
;MFFPSKLISLTTTSLGALGLSSYLIPYELSNLFPNLQKIFSKNKSFYEQQNIKEFINKQKEILEKLESLFHNLSNGINAANTLKEQKSIEIKNTLDLIFKIEGEIDRLYKESVKVVEILNNLMEILSKQEKDKLENQTKLHELKQINQLSSSLKDYMSNMQKTIKEFKKIISDATQKNLKNNQSTDISGGAKSAGDEAKEKLKEIETTLSDKDQQLDKSLYKVNKSLMNLYLTEIKIEQIILDLEKSIVFLNLLSNFHNINLKFLNFEINEFIKKLNESRRDLQKFHEEWEVFKSKLFEFKNYEGIVKNSICINTQYKEKEKCDKINSERKII
;
A
#
# COMPACT_ATOMS: atom_id res chain seq x y z
N MET A 1 12.72 -13.08 -15.27
CA MET A 1 13.17 -13.89 -16.43
C MET A 1 14.34 -13.14 -17.06
N PHE A 2 15.44 -13.85 -17.39
CA PHE A 2 16.78 -13.34 -17.82
C PHE A 2 17.62 -12.67 -16.70
N PHE A 3 18.87 -13.00 -16.36
CA PHE A 3 19.89 -14.00 -16.73
C PHE A 3 20.93 -14.04 -15.57
N PRO A 4 21.39 -15.22 -15.07
CA PRO A 4 22.66 -15.35 -14.36
C PRO A 4 23.66 -16.13 -15.23
N SER A 5 24.58 -15.44 -15.91
CA SER A 5 25.60 -16.11 -16.74
C SER A 5 27.01 -15.50 -16.65
N LYS A 6 27.29 -14.63 -15.67
CA LYS A 6 28.65 -14.07 -15.48
C LYS A 6 29.40 -14.52 -14.23
N LEU A 7 28.86 -15.45 -13.43
CA LEU A 7 29.53 -15.89 -12.19
C LEU A 7 30.25 -17.24 -12.27
N ILE A 8 30.31 -17.88 -13.44
CA ILE A 8 30.95 -19.21 -13.61
C ILE A 8 32.28 -19.14 -14.39
N SER A 9 32.70 -17.96 -14.88
CA SER A 9 34.00 -17.84 -15.60
C SER A 9 35.21 -17.47 -14.74
N LEU A 10 35.04 -17.31 -13.42
CA LEU A 10 36.11 -16.96 -12.48
C LEU A 10 36.59 -18.14 -11.62
N THR A 11 36.02 -19.33 -11.82
CA THR A 11 36.35 -20.55 -11.06
C THR A 11 37.15 -21.59 -11.84
N THR A 12 37.55 -21.32 -13.09
CA THR A 12 38.32 -22.28 -13.92
C THR A 12 39.67 -21.79 -14.43
N THR A 13 40.11 -20.57 -14.10
CA THR A 13 41.43 -20.04 -14.50
C THR A 13 42.47 -19.93 -13.38
N SER A 14 42.16 -20.35 -12.14
CA SER A 14 43.11 -20.34 -11.01
C SER A 14 43.69 -21.72 -10.64
N LEU A 15 43.36 -22.78 -11.39
CA LEU A 15 43.82 -24.16 -11.12
C LEU A 15 44.95 -24.65 -12.05
N GLY A 16 45.65 -23.73 -12.73
CA GLY A 16 46.66 -24.08 -13.75
C GLY A 16 48.10 -23.62 -13.49
N ALA A 17 48.44 -22.99 -12.36
CA ALA A 17 49.76 -22.32 -12.24
C ALA A 17 50.48 -22.45 -10.89
N LEU A 18 50.18 -23.45 -10.05
CA LEU A 18 50.90 -23.66 -8.77
C LEU A 18 51.46 -25.08 -8.61
N GLY A 19 52.01 -25.65 -9.70
CA GLY A 19 52.47 -27.04 -9.72
C GLY A 19 53.95 -27.31 -10.04
N LEU A 20 54.81 -26.32 -10.33
CA LEU A 20 56.16 -26.60 -10.86
C LEU A 20 57.26 -25.58 -10.50
N SER A 21 57.40 -25.16 -9.24
CA SER A 21 58.56 -24.33 -8.83
C SER A 21 59.46 -24.93 -7.74
N SER A 22 59.24 -26.19 -7.33
CA SER A 22 60.05 -26.85 -6.29
C SER A 22 60.85 -28.07 -6.76
N TYR A 23 60.88 -28.38 -8.06
CA TYR A 23 61.70 -29.45 -8.63
C TYR A 23 62.34 -29.05 -9.97
N LEU A 24 63.24 -28.06 -9.93
CA LEU A 24 64.23 -27.86 -10.99
C LEU A 24 65.58 -27.50 -10.36
N ILE A 25 66.23 -28.50 -9.77
CA ILE A 25 67.69 -28.55 -9.82
C ILE A 25 68.02 -29.18 -11.18
N PRO A 26 68.71 -28.48 -12.11
CA PRO A 26 69.05 -29.06 -13.39
C PRO A 26 70.00 -30.25 -13.19
N TYR A 27 69.57 -31.44 -13.61
CA TYR A 27 70.37 -32.67 -13.57
C TYR A 27 71.52 -32.69 -14.60
N GLU A 28 71.78 -31.58 -15.31
CA GLU A 28 72.76 -31.49 -16.40
C GLU A 28 73.99 -30.62 -16.09
N LEU A 29 74.19 -30.20 -14.83
CA LEU A 29 75.42 -29.48 -14.44
C LEU A 29 76.59 -30.39 -14.01
N SER A 30 76.43 -31.72 -14.03
CA SER A 30 77.50 -32.65 -13.64
C SER A 30 78.60 -32.81 -14.72
N ASN A 31 78.29 -32.54 -15.99
CA ASN A 31 79.21 -32.80 -17.11
C ASN A 31 79.97 -31.56 -17.62
N LEU A 32 79.73 -30.37 -17.08
CA LEU A 32 80.32 -29.12 -17.58
C LEU A 32 81.51 -28.58 -16.75
N PHE A 33 81.84 -29.16 -15.59
CA PHE A 33 82.96 -28.73 -14.77
C PHE A 33 83.72 -29.91 -14.13
N PRO A 34 84.80 -30.42 -14.76
CA PRO A 34 85.59 -31.55 -14.23
C PRO A 34 86.35 -31.26 -12.92
N ASN A 35 86.19 -30.08 -12.30
CA ASN A 35 86.94 -29.66 -11.11
C ASN A 35 86.08 -29.20 -9.91
N LEU A 36 84.75 -29.39 -9.92
CA LEU A 36 83.92 -29.09 -8.73
C LEU A 36 84.29 -29.98 -7.53
N GLN A 37 84.79 -31.19 -7.76
CA GLN A 37 85.22 -32.11 -6.71
C GLN A 37 86.44 -31.60 -5.92
N LYS A 38 87.26 -30.69 -6.50
CA LYS A 38 88.39 -30.03 -5.83
C LYS A 38 88.00 -28.82 -4.99
N ILE A 39 86.78 -28.30 -5.14
CA ILE A 39 86.28 -27.20 -4.29
C ILE A 39 85.73 -27.75 -2.96
N PHE A 40 85.23 -28.99 -2.96
CA PHE A 40 84.72 -29.66 -1.75
C PHE A 40 85.71 -30.61 -1.06
N SER A 41 86.89 -30.83 -1.65
CA SER A 41 87.95 -31.61 -0.99
C SER A 41 89.00 -30.67 -0.40
N LYS A 42 89.02 -30.63 0.95
CA LYS A 42 89.85 -29.78 1.82
C LYS A 42 89.44 -28.31 1.92
N ASN A 43 88.24 -28.08 2.46
CA ASN A 43 88.13 -27.12 3.55
C ASN A 43 87.43 -27.85 4.69
N LYS A 44 88.12 -28.01 5.82
CA LYS A 44 87.47 -28.42 7.07
C LYS A 44 86.28 -27.50 7.26
N SER A 45 85.10 -28.06 7.18
CA SER A 45 83.87 -27.29 7.28
C SER A 45 83.90 -26.50 8.59
N PHE A 46 83.37 -25.29 8.57
CA PHE A 46 83.19 -24.45 9.76
C PHE A 46 82.42 -25.18 10.90
N TYR A 47 81.83 -26.34 10.61
CA TYR A 47 81.14 -27.23 11.54
C TYR A 47 82.06 -28.06 12.44
N GLU A 48 83.34 -28.28 12.11
CA GLU A 48 84.26 -29.03 13.00
C GLU A 48 84.76 -28.21 14.20
N GLN A 49 84.58 -26.88 14.20
CA GLN A 49 84.98 -25.99 15.29
C GLN A 49 83.83 -25.56 16.21
N GLN A 50 82.58 -25.94 15.89
CA GLN A 50 81.46 -25.69 16.79
C GLN A 50 81.34 -26.85 17.78
N ASN A 51 81.29 -26.52 19.06
CA ASN A 51 81.03 -27.47 20.14
C ASN A 51 79.71 -28.17 19.84
N ILE A 52 79.75 -29.42 19.36
CA ILE A 52 78.59 -30.18 18.86
C ILE A 52 77.46 -30.20 19.90
N LYS A 53 77.80 -30.24 21.20
CA LYS A 53 76.83 -30.14 22.30
C LYS A 53 76.09 -28.80 22.33
N GLU A 54 76.80 -27.70 22.07
CA GLU A 54 76.23 -26.36 22.04
C GLU A 54 75.33 -26.14 20.81
N PHE A 55 75.70 -26.71 19.66
CA PHE A 55 74.85 -26.73 18.46
C PHE A 55 73.57 -27.56 18.70
N ILE A 56 73.70 -28.77 19.28
CA ILE A 56 72.54 -29.62 19.62
C ILE A 56 71.60 -28.91 20.60
N ASN A 57 72.14 -28.26 21.65
CA ASN A 57 71.32 -27.51 22.61
C ASN A 57 70.63 -26.31 21.95
N LYS A 58 71.33 -25.54 21.10
CA LYS A 58 70.73 -24.43 20.33
C LYS A 58 69.61 -24.92 19.40
N GLN A 59 69.80 -26.05 18.72
CA GLN A 59 68.75 -26.64 17.87
C GLN A 59 67.55 -27.13 18.67
N LYS A 60 67.77 -27.70 19.86
CA LYS A 60 66.70 -28.14 20.76
C LYS A 60 65.88 -26.96 21.28
N GLU A 61 66.54 -25.86 21.64
CA GLU A 61 65.89 -24.63 22.07
C GLU A 61 65.09 -23.96 20.94
N ILE A 62 65.60 -24.01 19.70
CA ILE A 62 64.87 -23.56 18.49
C ILE A 62 63.65 -24.44 18.24
N LEU A 63 63.78 -25.76 18.38
CA LEU A 63 62.68 -26.72 18.19
C LEU A 63 61.56 -26.49 19.22
N GLU A 64 61.89 -26.33 20.50
CA GLU A 64 60.91 -26.04 21.56
C GLU A 64 60.15 -24.72 21.30
N LYS A 65 60.86 -23.68 20.84
CA LYS A 65 60.22 -22.41 20.41
C LYS A 65 59.32 -22.62 19.19
N LEU A 66 59.73 -23.43 18.23
CA LEU A 66 58.95 -23.73 17.03
C LEU A 66 57.68 -24.53 17.34
N GLU A 67 57.76 -25.53 18.22
CA GLU A 67 56.60 -26.31 18.66
C GLU A 67 55.59 -25.45 19.41
N SER A 68 56.06 -24.56 20.29
CA SER A 68 55.21 -23.59 20.98
C SER A 68 54.50 -22.63 19.99
N LEU A 69 55.25 -22.08 19.03
CA LEU A 69 54.69 -21.22 17.98
C LEU A 69 53.69 -21.96 17.09
N PHE A 70 53.97 -23.22 16.77
CA PHE A 70 53.07 -24.07 15.99
C PHE A 70 51.77 -24.38 16.75
N HIS A 71 51.85 -24.66 18.05
CA HIS A 71 50.67 -24.84 18.88
C HIS A 71 49.82 -23.56 18.96
N ASN A 72 50.46 -22.39 19.13
CA ASN A 72 49.77 -21.10 19.12
C ASN A 72 49.10 -20.82 17.77
N LEU A 73 49.76 -21.15 16.65
CA LEU A 73 49.20 -21.00 15.30
C LEU A 73 47.98 -21.92 15.10
N SER A 74 48.07 -23.19 15.51
CA SER A 74 46.96 -24.15 15.44
C SER A 74 45.76 -23.70 16.28
N ASN A 75 46.01 -23.22 17.51
CA ASN A 75 44.97 -22.64 18.36
C ASN A 75 44.33 -21.41 17.69
N GLY A 76 45.14 -20.55 17.08
CA GLY A 76 44.67 -19.40 16.30
C GLY A 76 43.76 -19.80 15.13
N ILE A 77 44.13 -20.84 14.38
CA ILE A 77 43.33 -21.36 13.25
C ILE A 77 42.01 -21.97 13.72
N ASN A 78 42.01 -22.70 14.83
CA ASN A 78 40.78 -23.25 15.40
C ASN A 78 39.84 -22.15 15.89
N ALA A 79 40.35 -21.18 16.65
CA ALA A 79 39.57 -20.02 17.08
C ALA A 79 39.00 -19.24 15.89
N ALA A 80 39.80 -19.12 14.82
CA ALA A 80 39.41 -18.51 13.58
C ALA A 80 38.24 -19.30 12.91
N ASN A 81 38.34 -20.62 12.77
CA ASN A 81 37.24 -21.42 12.22
C ASN A 81 35.94 -21.28 13.04
N THR A 82 36.02 -21.27 14.37
CA THR A 82 34.86 -21.04 15.24
C THR A 82 34.22 -19.68 14.99
N LEU A 83 35.02 -18.62 14.85
CA LEU A 83 34.53 -17.27 14.60
C LEU A 83 33.86 -17.15 13.21
N LYS A 84 34.40 -17.85 12.20
CA LYS A 84 33.77 -17.96 10.87
C LYS A 84 32.37 -18.57 10.94
N GLU A 85 32.22 -19.66 11.68
CA GLU A 85 30.93 -20.34 11.85
C GLU A 85 29.94 -19.45 12.57
N GLN A 86 30.37 -18.78 13.65
CA GLN A 86 29.55 -17.80 14.38
C GLN A 86 29.06 -16.68 13.45
N LYS A 87 29.96 -16.07 12.67
CA LYS A 87 29.60 -15.02 11.70
C LYS A 87 28.65 -15.52 10.61
N SER A 88 28.85 -16.75 10.14
CA SER A 88 27.93 -17.36 9.18
C SER A 88 26.52 -17.57 9.76
N ILE A 89 26.43 -17.93 11.04
CA ILE A 89 25.15 -18.06 11.75
C ILE A 89 24.49 -16.67 11.92
N GLU A 90 25.26 -15.65 12.31
CA GLU A 90 24.77 -14.26 12.42
C GLU A 90 24.19 -13.78 11.07
N ILE A 91 24.94 -13.94 9.98
CA ILE A 91 24.49 -13.58 8.62
C ILE A 91 23.18 -14.29 8.26
N LYS A 92 23.10 -15.61 8.52
CA LYS A 92 21.88 -16.38 8.24
C LYS A 92 20.69 -15.87 9.05
N ASN A 93 20.88 -15.64 10.35
CA ASN A 93 19.83 -15.14 11.22
C ASN A 93 19.34 -13.74 10.80
N THR A 94 20.26 -12.86 10.39
CA THR A 94 19.91 -11.52 9.89
C THR A 94 19.16 -11.59 8.56
N LEU A 95 19.54 -12.48 7.64
CA LEU A 95 18.80 -12.72 6.40
C LEU A 95 17.38 -13.25 6.67
N ASP A 96 17.24 -14.23 7.57
CA ASP A 96 15.94 -14.77 7.97
C ASP A 96 15.04 -13.68 8.60
N LEU A 97 15.62 -12.78 9.39
CA LEU A 97 14.92 -11.61 9.94
C LEU A 97 14.48 -10.64 8.84
N ILE A 98 15.35 -10.34 7.88
CA ILE A 98 15.03 -9.50 6.71
C ILE A 98 13.84 -10.09 5.95
N PHE A 99 13.87 -11.39 5.62
CA PHE A 99 12.77 -12.04 4.90
C PHE A 99 11.44 -11.97 5.67
N LYS A 100 11.47 -12.13 7.00
CA LYS A 100 10.26 -11.98 7.83
C LYS A 100 9.72 -10.55 7.79
N ILE A 101 10.59 -9.54 7.91
CA ILE A 101 10.20 -8.13 7.86
C ILE A 101 9.62 -7.79 6.48
N GLU A 102 10.25 -8.23 5.40
CA GLU A 102 9.74 -8.01 4.03
C GLU A 102 8.38 -8.67 3.82
N GLY A 103 8.17 -9.88 4.36
CA GLY A 103 6.87 -10.56 4.35
C GLY A 103 5.77 -9.80 5.09
N GLU A 104 6.08 -9.23 6.26
CA GLU A 104 5.12 -8.39 7.00
C GLU A 104 4.80 -7.08 6.25
N ILE A 105 5.79 -6.44 5.63
CA ILE A 105 5.57 -5.25 4.80
C ILE A 105 4.63 -5.58 3.62
N ASP A 106 4.86 -6.68 2.91
CA ASP A 106 4.00 -7.11 1.80
C ASP A 106 2.56 -7.40 2.27
N ARG A 107 2.41 -8.04 3.44
CA ARG A 107 1.10 -8.29 4.06
C ARG A 107 0.36 -6.98 4.35
N LEU A 108 1.02 -6.02 5.00
CA LEU A 108 0.44 -4.72 5.33
C LEU A 108 0.12 -3.90 4.08
N TYR A 109 0.95 -3.98 3.04
CA TYR A 109 0.70 -3.31 1.77
C TYR A 109 -0.53 -3.88 1.05
N LYS A 110 -0.70 -5.20 1.05
CA LYS A 110 -1.92 -5.85 0.53
C LYS A 110 -3.17 -5.42 1.30
N GLU A 111 -3.05 -5.21 2.60
CA GLU A 111 -4.14 -4.70 3.43
C GLU A 111 -4.46 -3.23 3.13
N SER A 112 -3.44 -2.39 2.95
CA SER A 112 -3.64 -0.97 2.61
C SER A 112 -4.29 -0.80 1.24
N VAL A 113 -3.94 -1.61 0.25
CA VAL A 113 -4.59 -1.64 -1.07
C VAL A 113 -6.09 -1.92 -0.94
N LYS A 114 -6.49 -2.91 -0.13
CA LYS A 114 -7.92 -3.21 0.10
C LYS A 114 -8.65 -2.04 0.73
N VAL A 115 -8.02 -1.34 1.68
CA VAL A 115 -8.63 -0.14 2.30
C VAL A 115 -8.80 0.98 1.26
N VAL A 116 -7.83 1.17 0.38
CA VAL A 116 -7.92 2.15 -0.73
C VAL A 116 -9.06 1.79 -1.69
N GLU A 117 -9.23 0.51 -2.05
CA GLU A 117 -10.36 0.06 -2.88
C GLU A 117 -11.71 0.35 -2.21
N ILE A 118 -11.83 0.11 -0.90
CA ILE A 118 -13.04 0.43 -0.14
C ILE A 118 -13.29 1.94 -0.15
N LEU A 119 -12.27 2.77 0.07
CA LEU A 119 -12.39 4.23 0.03
C LEU A 119 -12.84 4.74 -1.34
N ASN A 120 -12.31 4.19 -2.43
CA ASN A 120 -12.73 4.53 -3.79
C ASN A 120 -14.21 4.19 -4.01
N ASN A 121 -14.64 3.00 -3.62
CA ASN A 121 -16.04 2.59 -3.72
C ASN A 121 -16.97 3.51 -2.89
N LEU A 122 -16.56 3.88 -1.68
CA LEU A 122 -17.32 4.82 -0.84
C LEU A 122 -17.41 6.20 -1.48
N MET A 123 -16.33 6.68 -2.12
CA MET A 123 -16.32 7.95 -2.82
C MET A 123 -17.29 7.97 -4.01
N GLU A 124 -17.35 6.89 -4.79
CA GLU A 124 -18.32 6.75 -5.89
C GLU A 124 -19.77 6.78 -5.39
N ILE A 125 -20.06 6.03 -4.32
CA ILE A 125 -21.40 6.00 -3.71
C ILE A 125 -21.76 7.39 -3.16
N LEU A 126 -20.84 8.05 -2.45
CA LEU A 126 -21.04 9.38 -1.89
C LEU A 126 -21.35 10.39 -2.99
N SER A 127 -20.56 10.41 -4.07
CA SER A 127 -20.78 11.30 -5.22
C SER A 127 -22.15 11.09 -5.85
N LYS A 128 -22.58 9.83 -6.00
CA LYS A 128 -23.92 9.51 -6.50
C LYS A 128 -25.02 10.04 -5.57
N GLN A 129 -24.88 9.85 -4.25
CA GLN A 129 -25.88 10.32 -3.29
C GLN A 129 -25.95 11.84 -3.21
N GLU A 130 -24.82 12.54 -3.31
CA GLU A 130 -24.78 14.00 -3.38
C GLU A 130 -25.49 14.52 -4.63
N LYS A 131 -25.27 13.87 -5.77
CA LYS A 131 -25.99 14.19 -7.02
C LYS A 131 -27.49 13.97 -6.87
N ASP A 132 -27.91 12.81 -6.36
CA ASP A 132 -29.32 12.49 -6.16
C ASP A 132 -29.97 13.47 -5.17
N LYS A 133 -29.24 13.91 -4.14
CA LYS A 133 -29.70 14.94 -3.19
C LYS A 133 -29.93 16.27 -3.90
N LEU A 134 -28.97 16.72 -4.70
CA LEU A 134 -29.07 17.97 -5.44
C LEU A 134 -30.25 17.97 -6.41
N GLU A 135 -30.44 16.88 -7.17
CA GLU A 135 -31.57 16.73 -8.08
C GLU A 135 -32.92 16.81 -7.34
N ASN A 136 -33.03 16.18 -6.17
CA ASN A 136 -34.23 16.25 -5.35
C ASN A 136 -34.45 17.65 -4.74
N GLN A 137 -33.38 18.35 -4.34
CA GLN A 137 -33.46 19.74 -3.88
C GLN A 137 -33.96 20.68 -4.99
N THR A 138 -33.51 20.49 -6.23
CA THR A 138 -34.01 21.25 -7.39
C THR A 138 -35.49 20.97 -7.61
N LYS A 139 -35.92 19.70 -7.64
CA LYS A 139 -37.34 19.31 -7.78
C LYS A 139 -38.19 19.89 -6.66
N LEU A 140 -37.69 19.89 -5.42
CA LEU A 140 -38.38 20.49 -4.28
C LEU A 140 -38.59 21.99 -4.47
N HIS A 141 -37.56 22.69 -4.97
CA HIS A 141 -37.65 24.12 -5.23
C HIS A 141 -38.68 24.44 -6.32
N GLU A 142 -38.67 23.70 -7.43
CA GLU A 142 -39.66 23.81 -8.50
C GLU A 142 -41.09 23.57 -7.99
N LEU A 143 -41.29 22.53 -7.17
CA LEU A 143 -42.59 22.24 -6.57
C LEU A 143 -43.07 23.34 -5.63
N LYS A 144 -42.16 23.93 -4.83
CA LYS A 144 -42.50 25.06 -3.95
C LYS A 144 -42.99 26.28 -4.75
N GLN A 145 -42.38 26.56 -5.90
CA GLN A 145 -42.84 27.62 -6.79
C GLN A 145 -44.22 27.30 -7.40
N ILE A 146 -44.43 26.07 -7.87
CA ILE A 146 -45.72 25.63 -8.40
C ILE A 146 -46.82 25.70 -7.33
N ASN A 147 -46.50 25.34 -6.08
CA ASN A 147 -47.42 25.44 -4.94
C ASN A 147 -47.80 26.89 -4.64
N GLN A 148 -46.86 27.82 -4.69
CA GLN A 148 -47.13 29.24 -4.53
C GLN A 148 -48.06 29.76 -5.64
N LEU A 149 -47.76 29.46 -6.91
CA LEU A 149 -48.61 29.84 -8.04
C LEU A 149 -50.03 29.26 -7.92
N SER A 150 -50.13 27.97 -7.56
CA SER A 150 -51.41 27.27 -7.41
C SER A 150 -52.25 27.84 -6.26
N SER A 151 -51.59 28.28 -5.18
CA SER A 151 -52.25 28.97 -4.07
C SER A 151 -52.79 30.33 -4.50
N SER A 152 -52.00 31.13 -5.21
CA SER A 152 -52.47 32.42 -5.76
C SER A 152 -53.63 32.25 -6.74
N LEU A 153 -53.59 31.20 -7.59
CA LEU A 153 -54.70 30.89 -8.51
C LEU A 153 -55.97 30.51 -7.75
N LYS A 154 -55.85 29.69 -6.69
CA LYS A 154 -56.98 29.34 -5.82
C LYS A 154 -57.60 30.58 -5.18
N ASP A 155 -56.78 31.50 -4.68
CA ASP A 155 -57.25 32.74 -4.04
C ASP A 155 -57.98 33.63 -5.06
N TYR A 156 -57.42 33.77 -6.26
CA TYR A 156 -58.06 34.48 -7.36
C TYR A 156 -59.43 33.89 -7.72
N MET A 157 -59.51 32.56 -7.90
CA MET A 157 -60.76 31.87 -8.20
C MET A 157 -61.79 31.99 -7.07
N SER A 158 -61.33 31.93 -5.82
CA SER A 158 -62.20 32.11 -4.65
C SER A 158 -62.79 33.53 -4.60
N ASN A 159 -61.99 34.53 -4.94
CA ASN A 159 -62.46 35.91 -5.04
C ASN A 159 -63.44 36.10 -6.20
N MET A 160 -63.14 35.53 -7.38
CA MET A 160 -64.07 35.54 -8.53
C MET A 160 -65.41 34.90 -8.16
N GLN A 161 -65.39 33.81 -7.37
CA GLN A 161 -66.61 33.16 -6.92
C GLN A 161 -67.44 34.05 -6.00
N LYS A 162 -66.80 34.75 -5.05
CA LYS A 162 -67.48 35.73 -4.19
C LYS A 162 -68.15 36.81 -5.04
N THR A 163 -67.43 37.37 -6.01
CA THR A 163 -67.96 38.38 -6.93
C THR A 163 -69.15 37.85 -7.74
N ILE A 164 -69.08 36.63 -8.29
CA ILE A 164 -70.23 36.02 -9.01
C ILE A 164 -71.44 35.85 -8.09
N LYS A 165 -71.24 35.41 -6.84
CA LYS A 165 -72.32 35.27 -5.86
C LYS A 165 -72.97 36.61 -5.51
N GLU A 166 -72.17 37.67 -5.37
CA GLU A 166 -72.66 39.03 -5.16
C GLU A 166 -73.48 39.52 -6.37
N PHE A 167 -72.98 39.34 -7.59
CA PHE A 167 -73.73 39.69 -8.80
C PHE A 167 -75.04 38.91 -8.92
N LYS A 168 -75.02 37.60 -8.65
CA LYS A 168 -76.22 36.76 -8.66
C LYS A 168 -77.27 37.27 -7.66
N LYS A 169 -76.84 37.70 -6.47
CA LYS A 169 -77.73 38.32 -5.47
C LYS A 169 -78.35 39.62 -5.99
N ILE A 170 -77.55 40.51 -6.59
CA ILE A 170 -78.04 41.77 -7.18
C ILE A 170 -79.08 41.51 -8.27
N ILE A 171 -78.82 40.55 -9.17
CA ILE A 171 -79.76 40.18 -10.25
C ILE A 171 -81.05 39.57 -9.68
N SER A 172 -80.96 38.66 -8.71
CA SER A 172 -82.13 38.08 -8.03
C SER A 172 -82.99 39.15 -7.37
N ASP A 173 -82.37 40.10 -6.64
CA ASP A 173 -83.07 41.20 -5.99
C ASP A 173 -83.76 42.13 -7.01
N ALA A 174 -83.12 42.40 -8.15
CA ALA A 174 -83.70 43.18 -9.24
C ALA A 174 -84.89 42.45 -9.91
N THR A 175 -84.76 41.15 -10.15
CA THR A 175 -85.83 40.31 -10.72
C THR A 175 -87.05 40.24 -9.78
N GLN A 176 -86.84 40.13 -8.46
CA GLN A 176 -87.92 40.14 -7.47
C GLN A 176 -88.61 41.51 -7.34
N LYS A 177 -87.87 42.63 -7.42
CA LYS A 177 -88.47 43.98 -7.40
C LYS A 177 -89.34 44.25 -8.63
N ASN A 178 -88.91 43.82 -9.81
CA ASN A 178 -89.71 43.93 -11.04
C ASN A 178 -90.99 43.08 -11.02
N LEU A 179 -90.99 41.94 -10.31
CA LEU A 179 -92.18 41.11 -10.10
C LEU A 179 -93.25 41.79 -9.23
N LYS A 180 -92.85 42.65 -8.28
CA LYS A 180 -93.79 43.37 -7.39
C LYS A 180 -94.43 44.61 -8.04
N ASN A 181 -93.76 45.24 -9.01
CA ASN A 181 -94.25 46.48 -9.65
C ASN A 181 -95.22 46.25 -10.83
N ASN A 182 -95.30 45.04 -11.39
CA ASN A 182 -96.16 44.73 -12.54
C ASN A 182 -97.51 44.07 -12.17
N GLN A 183 -97.88 44.02 -10.88
CA GLN A 183 -99.19 43.50 -10.44
C GLN A 183 -100.33 44.53 -10.56
N SER A 184 -100.10 45.68 -11.18
CA SER A 184 -101.10 46.73 -11.36
C SER A 184 -101.03 47.32 -12.76
N THR A 185 -101.62 46.64 -13.74
CA THR A 185 -102.42 47.23 -14.85
C THR A 185 -102.84 46.13 -15.83
N ASP A 186 -104.09 45.71 -15.74
CA ASP A 186 -104.81 45.04 -16.82
C ASP A 186 -104.99 46.01 -17.98
N ILE A 187 -104.26 45.85 -19.10
CA ILE A 187 -104.74 46.27 -20.42
C ILE A 187 -104.31 45.23 -21.47
N SER A 188 -105.33 44.63 -22.07
CA SER A 188 -105.33 43.82 -23.29
C SER A 188 -104.54 44.46 -24.44
N GLY A 189 -103.55 43.73 -24.97
CA GLY A 189 -102.84 44.08 -26.20
C GLY A 189 -101.67 43.13 -26.48
N GLY A 190 -101.79 42.28 -27.50
CA GLY A 190 -100.89 41.16 -27.81
C GLY A 190 -99.48 41.49 -28.31
N ALA A 191 -98.83 42.54 -27.81
CA ALA A 191 -97.42 42.84 -28.07
C ALA A 191 -96.62 42.63 -26.78
N LYS A 192 -95.55 41.81 -26.84
CA LYS A 192 -94.60 41.64 -25.71
C LYS A 192 -94.17 43.04 -25.23
N SER A 193 -94.46 43.38 -23.98
CA SER A 193 -94.02 44.66 -23.42
C SER A 193 -92.48 44.63 -23.26
N ALA A 194 -91.82 45.78 -23.37
CA ALA A 194 -90.38 45.88 -23.09
C ALA A 194 -90.00 45.35 -21.68
N GLY A 195 -90.95 45.34 -20.75
CA GLY A 195 -90.79 44.75 -19.41
C GLY A 195 -90.73 43.22 -19.41
N ASP A 196 -91.47 42.55 -20.30
CA ASP A 196 -91.42 41.09 -20.44
C ASP A 196 -90.10 40.63 -21.07
N GLU A 197 -89.58 41.37 -22.05
CA GLU A 197 -88.27 41.12 -22.66
C GLU A 197 -87.12 41.35 -21.67
N ALA A 198 -87.19 42.41 -20.85
CA ALA A 198 -86.21 42.67 -19.79
C ALA A 198 -86.21 41.56 -18.72
N LYS A 199 -87.38 41.00 -18.39
CA LYS A 199 -87.53 39.89 -17.45
C LYS A 199 -86.96 38.58 -18.01
N GLU A 200 -87.16 38.32 -19.30
CA GLU A 200 -86.60 37.17 -20.01
C GLU A 200 -85.07 37.24 -20.02
N LYS A 201 -84.50 38.42 -20.34
CA LYS A 201 -83.04 38.67 -20.30
C LYS A 201 -82.44 38.55 -18.89
N LEU A 202 -83.12 39.05 -17.85
CA LEU A 202 -82.64 38.91 -16.47
C LEU A 202 -82.59 37.45 -16.01
N LYS A 203 -83.59 36.64 -16.39
CA LYS A 203 -83.59 35.19 -16.12
C LYS A 203 -82.46 34.48 -16.88
N GLU A 204 -82.21 34.85 -18.13
CA GLU A 204 -81.11 34.30 -18.93
C GLU A 204 -79.75 34.61 -18.30
N ILE A 205 -79.55 35.84 -17.83
CA ILE A 205 -78.34 36.27 -17.09
C ILE A 205 -78.20 35.48 -15.78
N GLU A 206 -79.28 35.30 -15.03
CA GLU A 206 -79.27 34.53 -13.78
C GLU A 206 -78.88 33.06 -14.02
N THR A 207 -79.41 32.46 -15.07
CA THR A 207 -79.10 31.08 -15.48
C THR A 207 -77.64 30.96 -15.88
N THR A 208 -77.15 31.89 -16.71
CA THR A 208 -75.75 31.96 -17.15
C THR A 208 -74.78 32.14 -15.97
N LEU A 209 -75.11 33.02 -15.02
CA LEU A 209 -74.32 33.21 -13.80
C LEU A 209 -74.30 31.95 -12.93
N SER A 210 -75.42 31.23 -12.84
CA SER A 210 -75.51 29.97 -12.10
C SER A 210 -74.65 28.88 -12.73
N ASP A 211 -74.64 28.78 -14.07
CA ASP A 211 -73.77 27.84 -14.79
C ASP A 211 -72.28 28.19 -14.59
N LYS A 212 -71.94 29.47 -14.61
CA LYS A 212 -70.56 29.94 -14.36
C LYS A 212 -70.10 29.69 -12.92
N ASP A 213 -70.97 29.89 -11.93
CA ASP A 213 -70.68 29.54 -10.53
C ASP A 213 -70.41 28.03 -10.37
N GLN A 214 -71.24 27.17 -10.98
CA GLN A 214 -71.02 25.72 -10.96
C GLN A 214 -69.74 25.29 -11.70
N GLN A 215 -69.41 25.93 -12.83
CA GLN A 215 -68.14 25.69 -13.54
C GLN A 215 -66.94 26.10 -12.68
N LEU A 216 -67.07 27.21 -11.95
CA LEU A 216 -66.03 27.70 -11.07
C LEU A 216 -65.85 26.77 -9.86
N ASP A 217 -66.93 26.29 -9.23
CA ASP A 217 -66.88 25.29 -8.16
C ASP A 217 -66.14 24.02 -8.58
N LYS A 218 -66.50 23.47 -9.76
CA LYS A 218 -65.81 22.29 -10.32
C LYS A 218 -64.33 22.54 -10.53
N SER A 219 -63.97 23.73 -11.00
CA SER A 219 -62.58 24.11 -11.25
C SER A 219 -61.81 24.32 -9.94
N LEU A 220 -62.42 24.94 -8.94
CA LEU A 220 -61.84 25.18 -7.61
C LEU A 220 -61.61 23.85 -6.87
N TYR A 221 -62.53 22.89 -7.00
CA TYR A 221 -62.32 21.52 -6.53
C TYR A 221 -61.11 20.84 -7.19
N LYS A 222 -60.97 20.94 -8.52
CA LYS A 222 -59.80 20.39 -9.25
C LYS A 222 -58.49 21.03 -8.81
N VAL A 223 -58.47 22.34 -8.60
CA VAL A 223 -57.29 23.07 -8.10
C VAL A 223 -56.94 22.61 -6.69
N ASN A 224 -57.90 22.55 -5.77
CA ASN A 224 -57.67 22.06 -4.41
C ASN A 224 -57.12 20.62 -4.38
N LYS A 225 -57.68 19.73 -5.20
CA LYS A 225 -57.19 18.36 -5.33
C LYS A 225 -55.74 18.32 -5.83
N SER A 226 -55.41 19.14 -6.82
CA SER A 226 -54.06 19.23 -7.38
C SER A 226 -53.07 19.79 -6.35
N LEU A 227 -53.47 20.82 -5.61
CA LEU A 227 -52.68 21.43 -4.53
C LEU A 227 -52.37 20.44 -3.41
N MET A 228 -53.35 19.63 -2.99
CA MET A 228 -53.13 18.55 -2.02
C MET A 228 -52.13 17.51 -2.53
N ASN A 229 -52.23 17.11 -3.80
CA ASN A 229 -51.28 16.18 -4.41
C ASN A 229 -49.86 16.76 -4.47
N LEU A 230 -49.72 18.05 -4.74
CA LEU A 230 -48.43 18.72 -4.75
C LEU A 230 -47.81 18.77 -3.35
N TYR A 231 -48.58 19.13 -2.31
CA TYR A 231 -48.08 19.08 -0.93
C TYR A 231 -47.65 17.66 -0.49
N LEU A 232 -48.42 16.64 -0.86
CA LEU A 232 -48.02 15.25 -0.59
C LEU A 232 -46.71 14.87 -1.30
N THR A 233 -46.50 15.40 -2.50
CA THR A 233 -45.27 15.16 -3.27
C THR A 233 -44.09 15.92 -2.66
N GLU A 234 -44.30 17.15 -2.21
CA GLU A 234 -43.32 17.97 -1.48
C GLU A 234 -42.81 17.24 -0.25
N ILE A 235 -43.71 16.76 0.63
CA ILE A 235 -43.36 16.01 1.84
C ILE A 235 -42.53 14.76 1.51
N LYS A 236 -42.90 14.02 0.46
CA LYS A 236 -42.15 12.81 0.04
C LYS A 236 -40.73 13.15 -0.40
N ILE A 237 -40.55 14.23 -1.15
CA ILE A 237 -39.23 14.67 -1.60
C ILE A 237 -38.39 15.17 -0.42
N GLU A 238 -38.99 15.90 0.53
CA GLU A 238 -38.30 16.30 1.76
C GLU A 238 -37.82 15.09 2.57
N GLN A 239 -38.64 14.05 2.69
CA GLN A 239 -38.23 12.78 3.33
C GLN A 239 -37.05 12.13 2.60
N ILE A 240 -37.09 12.05 1.27
CA ILE A 240 -36.00 11.49 0.46
C ILE A 240 -34.70 12.28 0.70
N ILE A 241 -34.76 13.61 0.72
CA ILE A 241 -33.60 14.47 0.98
C ILE A 241 -33.03 14.20 2.38
N LEU A 242 -33.87 14.10 3.41
CA LEU A 242 -33.44 13.80 4.78
C LEU A 242 -32.76 12.43 4.89
N ASP A 243 -33.28 11.42 4.19
CA ASP A 243 -32.68 10.08 4.20
C ASP A 243 -31.35 10.05 3.44
N LEU A 244 -31.24 10.78 2.33
CA LEU A 244 -29.97 10.98 1.62
C LEU A 244 -28.95 11.71 2.51
N GLU A 245 -29.36 12.72 3.27
CA GLU A 245 -28.47 13.43 4.21
C GLU A 245 -27.91 12.52 5.29
N LYS A 246 -28.76 11.69 5.92
CA LYS A 246 -28.31 10.70 6.91
C LYS A 246 -27.32 9.72 6.30
N SER A 247 -27.63 9.23 5.11
CA SER A 247 -26.76 8.29 4.39
C SER A 247 -25.41 8.92 4.05
N ILE A 248 -25.38 10.14 3.53
CA ILE A 248 -24.16 10.91 3.24
C ILE A 248 -23.31 11.09 4.50
N VAL A 249 -23.93 11.46 5.63
CA VAL A 249 -23.22 11.59 6.92
C VAL A 249 -22.60 10.26 7.35
N PHE A 250 -23.35 9.16 7.23
CA PHE A 250 -22.84 7.83 7.56
C PHE A 250 -21.67 7.40 6.66
N LEU A 251 -21.77 7.62 5.34
CA LEU A 251 -20.68 7.33 4.40
C LEU A 251 -19.43 8.14 4.71
N ASN A 252 -19.58 9.43 5.05
CA ASN A 252 -18.46 10.27 5.45
C ASN A 252 -17.78 9.77 6.74
N LEU A 253 -18.54 9.32 7.73
CA LEU A 253 -18.00 8.71 8.94
C LEU A 253 -17.21 7.43 8.61
N LEU A 254 -17.75 6.58 7.75
CA LEU A 254 -17.11 5.33 7.32
C LEU A 254 -15.81 5.60 6.53
N SER A 255 -15.83 6.56 5.61
CA SER A 255 -14.64 7.01 4.89
C SER A 255 -13.57 7.55 5.84
N ASN A 256 -13.96 8.34 6.84
CA ASN A 256 -13.03 8.84 7.86
C ASN A 256 -12.41 7.71 8.69
N PHE A 257 -13.20 6.72 9.07
CA PHE A 257 -12.70 5.54 9.77
C PHE A 257 -11.65 4.78 8.93
N HIS A 258 -11.95 4.52 7.66
CA HIS A 258 -10.99 3.87 6.76
C HIS A 258 -9.74 4.70 6.49
N ASN A 259 -9.87 6.04 6.40
CA ASN A 259 -8.71 6.94 6.31
C ASN A 259 -7.81 6.87 7.55
N ILE A 260 -8.39 6.75 8.75
CA ILE A 260 -7.62 6.54 9.98
C ILE A 260 -6.91 5.18 9.93
N ASN A 261 -7.60 4.13 9.52
CA ASN A 261 -7.00 2.80 9.36
C ASN A 261 -5.82 2.82 8.38
N LEU A 262 -5.96 3.50 7.24
CA LEU A 262 -4.89 3.65 6.26
C LEU A 262 -3.67 4.39 6.83
N LYS A 263 -3.88 5.43 7.66
CA LYS A 263 -2.78 6.11 8.36
C LYS A 263 -2.06 5.19 9.32
N PHE A 264 -2.79 4.34 10.05
CA PHE A 264 -2.20 3.35 10.96
C PHE A 264 -1.36 2.32 10.21
N LEU A 265 -1.90 1.74 9.13
CA LEU A 265 -1.15 0.81 8.28
C LEU A 265 0.13 1.44 7.71
N ASN A 266 0.05 2.69 7.24
CA ASN A 266 1.23 3.41 6.75
C ASN A 266 2.28 3.65 7.85
N PHE A 267 1.83 3.92 9.08
CA PHE A 267 2.72 4.03 10.23
C PHE A 267 3.44 2.71 10.51
N GLU A 268 2.71 1.59 10.55
CA GLU A 268 3.32 0.26 10.77
C GLU A 268 4.30 -0.12 9.66
N ILE A 269 3.93 0.10 8.39
CA ILE A 269 4.82 -0.12 7.24
C ILE A 269 6.12 0.67 7.41
N ASN A 270 6.04 1.94 7.78
CA ASN A 270 7.23 2.78 7.99
C ASN A 270 8.10 2.28 9.15
N GLU A 271 7.51 1.79 10.23
CA GLU A 271 8.27 1.18 11.33
C GLU A 271 8.98 -0.11 10.90
N PHE A 272 8.32 -0.96 10.10
CA PHE A 272 8.98 -2.15 9.54
C PHE A 272 10.08 -1.79 8.54
N ILE A 273 9.90 -0.73 7.73
CA ILE A 273 10.95 -0.24 6.82
C ILE A 273 12.18 0.24 7.60
N LYS A 274 11.99 0.93 8.74
CA LYS A 274 13.12 1.32 9.61
C LYS A 274 13.90 0.10 10.10
N LYS A 275 13.20 -0.91 10.63
CA LYS A 275 13.79 -2.18 11.08
C LYS A 275 14.50 -2.93 9.96
N LEU A 276 13.93 -2.91 8.75
CA LEU A 276 14.54 -3.49 7.54
C LEU A 276 15.87 -2.80 7.22
N ASN A 277 15.90 -1.46 7.25
CA ASN A 277 17.08 -0.67 6.98
C ASN A 277 18.18 -0.82 8.05
N GLU A 278 17.80 -1.05 9.30
CA GLU A 278 18.73 -1.43 10.37
C GLU A 278 19.31 -2.82 10.12
N SER A 279 18.46 -3.81 9.87
CA SER A 279 18.90 -5.20 9.59
C SER A 279 19.81 -5.30 8.36
N ARG A 280 19.55 -4.50 7.31
CA ARG A 280 20.42 -4.42 6.12
C ARG A 280 21.79 -3.82 6.43
N ARG A 281 21.86 -2.82 7.32
CA ARG A 281 23.13 -2.24 7.77
C ARG A 281 23.94 -3.25 8.58
N ASP A 282 23.28 -3.99 9.48
CA ASP A 282 23.93 -5.04 10.26
C ASP A 282 24.46 -6.16 9.36
N LEU A 283 23.67 -6.59 8.37
CA LEU A 283 24.09 -7.59 7.39
C LEU A 283 25.33 -7.14 6.62
N GLN A 284 25.36 -5.88 6.16
CA GLN A 284 26.51 -5.34 5.45
C GLN A 284 27.76 -5.36 6.32
N LYS A 285 27.63 -4.92 7.58
CA LYS A 285 28.73 -4.95 8.55
C LYS A 285 29.25 -6.37 8.80
N PHE A 286 28.36 -7.33 9.02
CA PHE A 286 28.74 -8.73 9.23
C PHE A 286 29.42 -9.33 8.00
N HIS A 287 28.96 -8.97 6.80
CA HIS A 287 29.59 -9.41 5.55
C HIS A 287 31.00 -8.84 5.37
N GLU A 288 31.20 -7.54 5.64
CA GLU A 288 32.52 -6.90 5.61
C GLU A 288 33.49 -7.55 6.61
N GLU A 289 33.05 -7.76 7.86
CA GLU A 289 33.83 -8.47 8.88
C GLU A 289 34.20 -9.89 8.43
N TRP A 290 33.26 -10.61 7.81
CA TRP A 290 33.46 -11.97 7.33
C TRP A 290 34.47 -12.05 6.17
N GLU A 291 34.43 -11.12 5.22
CA GLU A 291 35.41 -11.07 4.11
C GLU A 291 36.82 -10.74 4.60
N VAL A 292 36.96 -9.75 5.50
CA VAL A 292 38.25 -9.45 6.15
C VAL A 292 38.79 -10.69 6.84
N PHE A 293 37.94 -11.36 7.60
CA PHE A 293 38.30 -12.55 8.35
C PHE A 293 38.74 -13.71 7.43
N LYS A 294 37.99 -13.97 6.36
CA LYS A 294 38.27 -15.00 5.36
C LYS A 294 39.63 -14.78 4.69
N SER A 295 40.00 -13.53 4.38
CA SER A 295 41.31 -13.20 3.81
C SER A 295 42.46 -13.57 4.76
N LYS A 296 42.35 -13.20 6.04
CA LYS A 296 43.37 -13.50 7.06
C LYS A 296 43.49 -15.00 7.34
N LEU A 297 42.38 -15.74 7.33
CA LEU A 297 42.40 -17.19 7.52
C LEU A 297 43.20 -17.89 6.40
N PHE A 298 43.13 -17.40 5.17
CA PHE A 298 43.92 -17.92 4.06
C PHE A 298 45.43 -17.74 4.30
N GLU A 299 45.84 -16.55 4.76
CA GLU A 299 47.23 -16.27 5.14
C GLU A 299 47.70 -17.21 6.25
N PHE A 300 46.92 -17.35 7.33
CA PHE A 300 47.28 -18.24 8.45
C PHE A 300 47.41 -19.70 8.03
N LYS A 301 46.53 -20.22 7.17
CA LYS A 301 46.65 -21.58 6.63
C LYS A 301 47.89 -21.76 5.76
N ASN A 302 48.28 -20.73 5.00
CA ASN A 302 49.51 -20.78 4.20
C ASN A 302 50.75 -20.85 5.12
N TYR A 303 50.80 -20.01 6.15
CA TYR A 303 51.87 -20.05 7.15
C TYR A 303 51.91 -21.37 7.92
N GLU A 304 50.76 -21.94 8.27
CA GLU A 304 50.67 -23.26 8.88
C GLU A 304 51.32 -24.34 7.99
N GLY A 305 51.06 -24.30 6.69
CA GLY A 305 51.71 -25.19 5.72
C GLY A 305 53.23 -25.03 5.68
N ILE A 306 53.74 -23.80 5.71
CA ILE A 306 55.18 -23.49 5.72
C ILE A 306 55.85 -24.00 6.99
N VAL A 307 55.24 -23.75 8.16
CA VAL A 307 55.77 -24.17 9.46
C VAL A 307 55.76 -25.69 9.56
N LYS A 308 54.65 -26.36 9.19
CA LYS A 308 54.57 -27.83 9.13
C LYS A 308 55.68 -28.43 8.27
N ASN A 309 55.90 -27.84 7.08
CA ASN A 309 56.94 -28.30 6.17
C ASN A 309 58.34 -28.11 6.75
N SER A 310 58.59 -26.96 7.39
CA SER A 310 59.89 -26.65 8.02
C SER A 310 60.23 -27.56 9.20
N ILE A 311 59.23 -27.89 10.05
CA ILE A 311 59.39 -28.85 11.14
C ILE A 311 59.77 -30.22 10.54
N CYS A 312 59.02 -30.72 9.56
CA CYS A 312 59.27 -32.04 8.98
C CYS A 312 60.60 -32.17 8.21
N ILE A 313 61.10 -31.11 7.59
CA ILE A 313 62.43 -31.10 6.94
C ILE A 313 63.55 -31.17 7.99
N ASN A 314 63.39 -30.51 9.14
CA ASN A 314 64.41 -30.46 10.19
C ASN A 314 64.40 -31.68 11.14
N THR A 315 63.30 -32.41 11.26
CA THR A 315 63.17 -33.57 12.17
C THR A 315 63.59 -34.91 11.55
N GLN A 316 64.43 -34.89 10.51
CA GLN A 316 64.75 -36.03 9.62
C GLN A 316 65.11 -37.39 10.26
N TYR A 317 65.32 -37.50 11.58
CA TYR A 317 65.75 -38.76 12.21
C TYR A 317 65.08 -39.20 13.52
N LYS A 318 64.04 -38.52 14.05
CA LYS A 318 63.42 -39.00 15.32
C LYS A 318 61.90 -39.16 15.36
N GLU A 319 61.12 -38.53 14.47
CA GLU A 319 59.64 -38.57 14.58
C GLU A 319 58.93 -38.71 13.22
N LYS A 320 59.35 -39.69 12.39
CA LYS A 320 58.71 -39.98 11.09
C LYS A 320 57.19 -40.20 11.19
N GLU A 321 56.73 -40.88 12.24
CA GLU A 321 55.30 -41.16 12.47
C GLU A 321 54.43 -39.92 12.71
N LYS A 322 55.00 -38.82 13.25
CA LYS A 322 54.27 -37.54 13.41
C LYS A 322 54.13 -36.80 12.09
N CYS A 323 55.11 -36.90 11.18
CA CYS A 323 55.01 -36.30 9.84
C CYS A 323 54.10 -37.12 8.89
N ASP A 324 53.99 -38.43 9.09
CA ASP A 324 53.13 -39.29 8.25
C ASP A 324 51.62 -39.13 8.59
N LYS A 325 51.25 -38.88 9.86
CA LYS A 325 49.87 -38.50 10.24
C LYS A 325 49.43 -37.14 9.65
N ILE A 326 50.37 -36.25 9.34
CA ILE A 326 50.10 -34.91 8.81
C ILE A 326 49.80 -34.94 7.29
N ASN A 327 50.29 -35.95 6.58
CA ASN A 327 50.03 -36.13 5.14
C ASN A 327 48.74 -36.92 4.83
N SER A 328 48.17 -37.66 5.78
CA SER A 328 46.92 -38.41 5.57
C SER A 328 45.67 -37.53 5.64
N GLU A 329 45.69 -36.41 6.37
CA GLU A 329 44.57 -35.45 6.43
C GLU A 329 44.45 -34.59 5.16
N ARG A 330 45.49 -34.52 4.31
CA ARG A 330 45.42 -33.88 2.98
C ARG A 330 44.59 -34.66 1.95
N LYS A 331 44.16 -35.89 2.24
CA LYS A 331 43.35 -36.72 1.32
C LYS A 331 41.83 -36.58 1.52
N ILE A 332 41.37 -35.76 2.47
CA ILE A 332 39.94 -35.51 2.69
C ILE A 332 39.68 -33.99 2.70
N ILE A 333 39.90 -33.33 1.55
CA ILE A 333 39.23 -32.07 1.19
C ILE A 333 38.84 -32.18 -0.28
#